data_AF-A0A9Q1ZB72-F1
#
_entry.id   AF-A0A9Q1ZB72-F1
#
_cell.length_a   1.000
_cell.length_b   1.000
_cell.length_c   1.000
_cell.angle_alpha   90.00
_cell.angle_beta   90.00
_cell.angle_gamma   90.00
#
_symmetry.space_group_name_H-M   'P 1'
#
loop_
_entity.id
_entity.type
_entity.pdbx_description
1 polymer ?
#
loop_
_entity_poly.entity_id
_entity_poly.type
_entity_poly.pdbx_seq_one_letter_code
_entity_poly.pdbx_strand_id
1 'polypeptide(L)'
;MDHPSRTKKDKRISKILTIIVAIFITLILLLRLGIYLIAKPDKTKIEMVTNQNDTFIVYEYDKFLHHHDYYYRIYEKVPGKIFSTKVPVLNVHAGSIDEKLTKDDFFYTYTKYKYKNKEVKVYSGKNNSYNIFKVEGSSNYIYGDEEDILSSYLSNDYSYYEYLVPIYLNLLKNPKEKNIRYISGVLLIFDVTESFPIITQNINRIDDEKIRENILKYIKNYPKSKQTKHDLIYKIFLPSK
;
A
#
# COMPACT_ATOMS: atom_id res chain seq x y z
N MET A 1 12.29 -3.26 -61.98
CA MET A 1 13.48 -3.98 -61.49
C MET A 1 13.14 -4.50 -60.11
N ASP A 2 12.61 -5.72 -60.08
CA ASP A 2 12.31 -6.48 -58.86
C ASP A 2 13.54 -7.30 -58.47
N HIS A 3 13.89 -7.30 -57.18
CA HIS A 3 15.01 -8.07 -56.65
C HIS A 3 14.81 -9.60 -56.81
N PRO A 4 15.91 -10.37 -56.93
CA PRO A 4 15.87 -11.75 -57.39
C PRO A 4 15.01 -12.65 -56.50
N SER A 5 14.34 -13.58 -57.16
CA SER A 5 13.25 -14.42 -56.67
C SER A 5 13.58 -15.18 -55.39
N ARG A 6 12.94 -14.80 -54.28
CA ARG A 6 12.74 -15.70 -53.13
C ARG A 6 12.18 -17.03 -53.64
N THR A 7 12.87 -18.13 -53.33
CA THR A 7 12.49 -19.46 -53.80
C THR A 7 11.10 -19.84 -53.28
N LYS A 8 10.40 -20.80 -53.91
CA LYS A 8 9.08 -21.28 -53.44
C LYS A 8 9.12 -21.71 -51.95
N LYS A 9 10.30 -22.15 -51.47
CA LYS A 9 10.58 -22.49 -50.08
C LYS A 9 10.55 -21.26 -49.17
N ASP A 10 11.18 -20.16 -49.56
CA ASP A 10 11.20 -18.90 -48.80
C ASP A 10 9.82 -18.25 -48.70
N LYS A 11 9.01 -18.34 -49.78
CA LYS A 11 7.61 -17.90 -49.76
C LYS A 11 6.75 -18.75 -48.82
N ARG A 12 7.01 -20.06 -48.71
CA ARG A 12 6.33 -20.95 -47.75
C ARG A 12 6.76 -20.66 -46.31
N ILE A 13 8.05 -20.48 -46.06
CA ILE A 13 8.59 -20.13 -44.73
C ILE A 13 8.03 -18.78 -44.27
N SER A 14 7.99 -17.77 -45.16
CA SER A 14 7.43 -16.45 -44.84
C SER A 14 5.93 -16.51 -44.52
N LYS A 15 5.15 -17.34 -45.22
CA LYS A 15 3.73 -17.57 -44.89
C LYS A 15 3.56 -18.24 -43.52
N ILE A 16 4.33 -19.30 -43.24
CA ILE A 16 4.28 -20.01 -41.96
C ILE A 16 4.65 -19.07 -40.80
N LEU A 17 5.72 -18.27 -40.97
CA LEU A 17 6.15 -17.30 -39.96
C LEU A 17 5.07 -16.24 -39.70
N THR A 18 4.39 -15.76 -40.75
CA THR A 18 3.30 -14.78 -40.62
C THR A 18 2.13 -15.37 -39.81
N ILE A 19 1.77 -16.63 -40.06
CA ILE A 19 0.72 -17.33 -39.30
C ILE A 19 1.12 -17.48 -37.82
N ILE A 20 2.37 -17.86 -37.53
CA ILE A 20 2.86 -18.01 -36.16
C ILE A 20 2.80 -16.66 -35.41
N VAL A 21 3.24 -15.57 -36.05
CA VAL A 21 3.18 -14.22 -35.45
C VAL A 21 1.73 -13.81 -35.17
N ALA A 22 0.80 -14.08 -36.10
CA ALA A 22 -0.62 -13.79 -35.90
C ALA A 22 -1.22 -14.58 -34.72
N ILE A 23 -0.85 -15.86 -34.55
CA ILE A 23 -1.26 -16.68 -33.41
C ILE A 23 -0.70 -16.10 -32.10
N PHE A 24 0.57 -15.71 -32.07
CA PHE A 24 1.19 -15.10 -30.87
C PHE A 24 0.51 -13.78 -30.48
N ILE A 25 0.23 -12.90 -31.44
CA ILE A 25 -0.49 -11.65 -31.17
C ILE A 25 -1.89 -11.95 -30.64
N THR A 26 -2.58 -12.93 -31.22
CA THR A 26 -3.92 -13.34 -30.77
C THR A 26 -3.90 -13.89 -29.35
N LEU A 27 -2.92 -14.72 -29.00
CA LEU A 27 -2.73 -15.24 -27.65
C LEU A 27 -2.46 -14.12 -26.64
N ILE A 28 -1.61 -13.14 -26.99
CA ILE A 28 -1.34 -11.97 -26.12
C ILE A 28 -2.62 -11.15 -25.92
N LEU A 29 -3.41 -10.93 -26.97
CA LEU A 29 -4.68 -10.20 -26.88
C LEU A 29 -5.71 -10.95 -26.04
N LEU A 30 -5.82 -12.28 -26.19
CA LEU A 30 -6.70 -13.12 -25.37
C LEU A 30 -6.27 -13.16 -23.90
N LEU A 31 -4.96 -13.23 -23.63
CA LEU A 31 -4.42 -13.12 -22.28
C LEU A 31 -4.75 -11.76 -21.66
N ARG A 32 -4.55 -10.68 -22.42
CA ARG A 32 -4.87 -9.32 -21.97
C ARG A 32 -6.38 -9.14 -21.74
N LEU A 33 -7.22 -9.71 -22.59
CA LEU A 33 -8.67 -9.71 -22.42
C LEU A 33 -9.09 -10.54 -21.20
N GLY A 34 -8.48 -11.71 -20.97
CA GLY A 34 -8.70 -12.52 -19.78
C GLY A 34 -8.34 -11.78 -18.50
N ILE A 35 -7.14 -11.17 -18.46
CA ILE A 35 -6.72 -10.30 -17.34
C ILE A 35 -7.70 -9.14 -17.16
N TYR A 36 -8.14 -8.49 -18.25
CA TYR A 36 -9.09 -7.39 -18.19
C TYR A 36 -10.47 -7.82 -17.64
N LEU A 37 -10.96 -9.00 -18.02
CA LEU A 37 -12.23 -9.54 -17.55
C LEU A 37 -12.15 -9.97 -16.08
N ILE A 38 -11.03 -10.55 -15.64
CA ILE A 38 -10.78 -10.93 -14.24
C ILE A 38 -10.57 -9.71 -13.34
N ALA A 39 -9.89 -8.67 -13.84
CA ALA A 39 -9.57 -7.47 -13.06
C ALA A 39 -10.63 -6.37 -13.16
N LYS A 40 -11.77 -6.62 -13.83
CA LYS A 40 -12.83 -5.62 -13.95
C LYS A 40 -13.60 -5.57 -12.63
N PRO A 41 -13.75 -4.39 -11.99
CA PRO A 41 -14.62 -4.27 -10.82
C PRO A 41 -16.02 -4.74 -11.19
N ASP A 42 -16.61 -5.58 -10.34
CA ASP A 42 -18.05 -5.82 -10.35
C ASP A 42 -18.77 -4.59 -9.76
N LYS A 43 -18.80 -3.55 -10.61
CA LYS A 43 -19.85 -2.55 -10.84
C LYS A 43 -20.40 -1.71 -9.69
N THR A 44 -20.19 -1.99 -8.41
CA THR A 44 -20.86 -1.24 -7.34
C THR A 44 -19.98 -0.09 -6.84
N LYS A 45 -20.36 1.12 -7.25
CA LYS A 45 -19.86 2.37 -6.67
C LYS A 45 -20.73 2.70 -5.46
N ILE A 46 -20.16 2.66 -4.26
CA ILE A 46 -20.85 3.00 -3.02
C ILE A 46 -20.36 4.39 -2.59
N GLU A 47 -21.26 5.38 -2.57
CA GLU A 47 -20.95 6.68 -1.96
C GLU A 47 -21.17 6.56 -0.45
N MET A 48 -20.11 6.74 0.32
CA MET A 48 -20.14 6.72 1.78
C MET A 48 -19.91 8.13 2.30
N VAL A 49 -20.81 8.57 3.18
CA VAL A 49 -20.68 9.86 3.88
C VAL A 49 -20.39 9.57 5.34
N THR A 50 -19.29 10.10 5.84
CA THR A 50 -18.92 9.96 7.25
C THR A 50 -19.79 10.86 8.13
N ASN A 51 -19.74 10.64 9.44
CA ASN A 51 -20.43 11.52 10.39
C ASN A 51 -19.89 12.96 10.38
N GLN A 52 -18.71 13.19 9.77
CA GLN A 52 -18.08 14.50 9.59
C GLN A 52 -18.46 15.16 8.26
N ASN A 53 -19.41 14.60 7.51
CA ASN A 53 -19.79 15.00 6.15
C ASN A 53 -18.65 14.94 5.12
N ASP A 54 -17.60 14.15 5.39
CA ASP A 54 -16.60 13.83 4.37
C ASP A 54 -17.16 12.71 3.45
N THR A 55 -17.05 12.89 2.14
CA THR A 55 -17.58 11.94 1.15
C THR A 55 -16.48 11.06 0.55
N PHE A 56 -16.72 9.76 0.57
CA PHE A 56 -15.85 8.72 0.04
C PHE A 56 -16.59 7.91 -1.03
N ILE A 57 -15.85 7.42 -2.01
CA ILE A 57 -16.34 6.49 -3.02
C ILE A 57 -15.64 5.16 -2.78
N VAL A 58 -16.41 4.11 -2.51
CA VAL A 58 -15.89 2.76 -2.37
C VAL A 58 -16.28 1.96 -3.61
N TYR A 59 -15.32 1.31 -4.22
CA TYR A 59 -15.54 0.34 -5.29
C TYR A 59 -15.34 -1.05 -4.73
N GLU A 60 -16.34 -1.87 -4.92
CA GLU A 60 -16.32 -3.29 -4.66
C GLU A 60 -15.80 -4.02 -5.90
N TYR A 61 -14.92 -5.00 -5.69
CA TYR A 61 -14.34 -5.83 -6.72
C TYR A 61 -14.45 -7.29 -6.28
N ASP A 62 -14.83 -8.17 -7.20
CA ASP A 62 -14.74 -9.61 -6.98
C ASP A 62 -13.28 -10.05 -7.18
N LYS A 63 -12.71 -10.74 -6.18
CA LYS A 63 -11.33 -11.20 -6.20
C LYS A 63 -11.18 -12.49 -7.02
N PHE A 64 -12.21 -13.34 -7.13
CA PHE A 64 -12.13 -14.63 -7.83
C PHE A 64 -13.47 -15.15 -8.35
N LEU A 65 -13.52 -15.58 -9.62
CA LEU A 65 -14.69 -16.19 -10.30
C LEU A 65 -15.36 -17.38 -9.59
N HIS A 66 -14.75 -17.92 -8.53
CA HIS A 66 -15.18 -19.15 -7.84
C HIS A 66 -15.27 -19.02 -6.30
N HIS A 67 -14.87 -17.89 -5.73
CA HIS A 67 -14.98 -17.58 -4.31
C HIS A 67 -15.46 -16.14 -4.22
N HIS A 68 -16.60 -15.88 -3.58
CA HIS A 68 -17.15 -14.54 -3.36
C HIS A 68 -16.30 -13.70 -2.38
N ASP A 69 -14.99 -13.67 -2.60
CA ASP A 69 -14.04 -12.84 -1.89
C ASP A 69 -14.13 -11.44 -2.50
N TYR A 70 -14.79 -10.52 -1.80
CA TYR A 70 -14.80 -9.12 -2.24
C TYR A 70 -13.53 -8.40 -1.79
N TYR A 71 -12.99 -7.48 -2.60
CA TYR A 71 -12.03 -6.48 -2.14
C TYR A 71 -12.54 -5.08 -2.44
N TYR A 72 -12.27 -4.15 -1.52
CA TYR A 72 -12.81 -2.79 -1.58
C TYR A 72 -11.68 -1.80 -1.80
N ARG A 73 -11.87 -0.85 -2.72
CA ARG A 73 -10.95 0.30 -2.91
C ARG A 73 -11.71 1.59 -2.71
N ILE A 74 -11.19 2.43 -1.82
CA ILE A 74 -11.76 3.74 -1.52
C ILE A 74 -11.16 4.77 -2.51
N TYR A 75 -11.86 5.87 -2.75
CA TYR A 75 -11.45 7.01 -3.58
C TYR A 75 -12.13 8.28 -3.03
N GLU A 76 -11.50 9.46 -3.11
CA GLU A 76 -12.20 10.71 -2.81
C GLU A 76 -13.00 11.19 -4.02
N LYS A 77 -14.19 11.72 -3.77
CA LYS A 77 -14.91 12.55 -4.75
C LYS A 77 -14.32 13.97 -4.71
N VAL A 78 -13.41 14.28 -5.62
CA VAL A 78 -12.90 15.66 -5.75
C VAL A 78 -14.03 16.56 -6.28
N PRO A 79 -14.40 17.66 -5.58
CA PRO A 79 -15.39 18.61 -6.10
C PRO A 79 -14.90 19.19 -7.44
N GLY A 80 -15.73 19.10 -8.48
CA GLY A 80 -15.49 19.79 -9.76
C GLY A 80 -14.64 19.06 -10.80
N LYS A 81 -14.27 17.77 -10.63
CA LYS A 81 -13.63 16.99 -11.71
C LYS A 81 -14.32 15.65 -11.95
N ILE A 82 -14.99 15.58 -13.10
CA ILE A 82 -15.63 14.38 -13.64
C ILE A 82 -14.52 13.49 -14.23
N PHE A 83 -13.92 12.65 -13.38
CA PHE A 83 -13.08 11.47 -13.68
C PHE A 83 -11.77 11.64 -14.50
N SER A 84 -10.65 11.08 -14.00
CA SER A 84 -9.76 10.22 -14.83
C SER A 84 -8.60 9.52 -14.09
N THR A 85 -8.14 9.98 -12.92
CA THR A 85 -7.07 9.27 -12.20
C THR A 85 -7.60 8.60 -10.94
N LYS A 86 -7.97 7.31 -11.08
CA LYS A 86 -8.31 6.44 -9.95
C LYS A 86 -7.02 6.03 -9.25
N VAL A 87 -6.67 6.69 -8.15
CA VAL A 87 -5.58 6.24 -7.26
C VAL A 87 -6.20 5.37 -6.17
N PRO A 88 -5.90 4.05 -6.10
CA PRO A 88 -6.48 3.15 -5.12
C PRO A 88 -6.09 3.59 -3.70
N VAL A 89 -7.08 3.76 -2.81
CA VAL A 89 -6.88 4.23 -1.42
C VAL A 89 -6.72 3.08 -0.42
N LEU A 90 -7.06 1.86 -0.84
CA LEU A 90 -6.76 0.63 -0.12
C LEU A 90 -5.96 -0.27 -1.07
N ASN A 91 -4.72 -0.60 -0.69
CA ASN A 91 -4.00 -1.73 -1.28
C ASN A 91 -4.16 -3.00 -0.42
N VAL A 92 -5.09 -2.99 0.55
CA VAL A 92 -5.40 -4.14 1.37
C VAL A 92 -6.69 -4.79 0.91
N HIS A 93 -6.60 -6.11 0.74
CA HIS A 93 -7.74 -6.99 0.62
C HIS A 93 -8.56 -6.91 1.91
N ALA A 94 -9.53 -5.99 1.97
CA ALA A 94 -10.66 -6.12 2.87
C ALA A 94 -11.53 -7.27 2.36
N GLY A 95 -11.07 -8.51 2.59
CA GLY A 95 -11.77 -9.72 2.26
C GLY A 95 -12.92 -9.94 3.24
N SER A 96 -14.15 -9.96 2.72
CA SER A 96 -15.28 -10.49 3.46
C SER A 96 -15.74 -11.73 2.71
N ILE A 97 -15.74 -12.87 3.40
CA ILE A 97 -16.09 -14.16 2.82
C ILE A 97 -17.63 -14.27 2.69
N ASP A 98 -18.40 -13.50 3.47
CA ASP A 98 -19.87 -13.67 3.52
C ASP A 98 -20.70 -12.40 3.83
N GLU A 99 -20.10 -11.23 4.11
CA GLU A 99 -20.85 -10.03 4.56
C GLU A 99 -20.54 -8.76 3.75
N LYS A 100 -21.60 -8.05 3.34
CA LYS A 100 -21.49 -6.73 2.72
C LYS A 100 -20.92 -5.72 3.71
N LEU A 101 -19.76 -5.13 3.39
CA LEU A 101 -19.17 -4.11 4.25
C LEU A 101 -20.04 -2.84 4.29
N THR A 102 -20.16 -2.27 5.48
CA THR A 102 -20.89 -1.04 5.79
C THR A 102 -19.94 0.15 5.94
N LYS A 103 -20.49 1.36 6.10
CA LYS A 103 -19.68 2.56 6.38
C LYS A 103 -18.82 2.40 7.63
N ASP A 104 -19.32 1.70 8.65
CA ASP A 104 -18.63 1.57 9.94
C ASP A 104 -17.41 0.64 9.84
N ASP A 105 -17.38 -0.25 8.86
CA ASP A 105 -16.21 -1.10 8.63
C ASP A 105 -15.00 -0.26 8.21
N PHE A 106 -15.22 0.90 7.60
CA PHE A 106 -14.16 1.81 7.16
C PHE A 106 -14.04 3.09 8.02
N PHE A 107 -15.15 3.54 8.60
CA PHE A 107 -15.30 4.89 9.18
C PHE A 107 -16.00 4.87 10.54
N TYR A 108 -15.64 3.93 11.42
CA TYR A 108 -16.20 3.82 12.78
C TYR A 108 -15.76 4.96 13.70
N THR A 109 -14.45 5.25 13.76
CA THR A 109 -13.92 6.37 14.54
C THR A 109 -13.08 7.31 13.69
N TYR A 110 -12.77 8.46 14.29
CA TYR A 110 -12.09 9.56 13.64
C TYR A 110 -11.11 10.22 14.60
N THR A 111 -9.84 10.33 14.19
CA THR A 111 -8.79 11.01 14.97
C THR A 111 -8.05 12.01 14.08
N LYS A 112 -7.71 13.16 14.65
CA LYS A 112 -6.92 14.19 13.98
C LYS A 112 -5.53 14.27 14.58
N TYR A 113 -4.52 14.32 13.73
CA TYR A 113 -3.15 14.59 14.11
C TYR A 113 -2.66 15.83 13.37
N LYS A 114 -1.87 16.67 14.03
CA LYS A 114 -1.18 17.78 13.39
C LYS A 114 0.28 17.40 13.22
N TYR A 115 0.79 17.49 12.01
CA TYR A 115 2.21 17.26 11.74
C TYR A 115 2.71 18.22 10.67
N LYS A 116 3.83 18.89 10.98
CA LYS A 116 4.30 20.05 10.23
C LYS A 116 3.17 21.08 10.07
N ASN A 117 2.89 21.50 8.84
CA ASN A 117 1.88 22.50 8.49
C ASN A 117 0.55 21.90 8.00
N LYS A 118 0.30 20.60 8.21
CA LYS A 118 -0.93 19.94 7.75
C LYS A 118 -1.64 19.16 8.88
N GLU A 119 -2.96 19.06 8.75
CA GLU A 119 -3.76 18.09 9.51
C GLU A 119 -3.78 16.73 8.79
N VAL A 120 -3.64 15.66 9.54
CA VAL A 120 -3.79 14.27 9.09
C VAL A 120 -4.99 13.69 9.81
N LYS A 121 -6.03 13.39 9.03
CA LYS A 121 -7.25 12.74 9.47
C LYS A 121 -7.08 11.22 9.38
N VAL A 122 -7.40 10.51 10.45
CA VAL A 122 -7.36 9.05 10.50
C VAL A 122 -8.76 8.53 10.76
N TYR A 123 -9.30 7.84 9.76
CA TYR A 123 -10.55 7.11 9.89
C TYR A 123 -10.21 5.67 10.22
N SER A 124 -10.81 5.14 11.28
CA SER A 124 -10.59 3.76 11.71
C SER A 124 -11.90 2.99 11.63
N GLY A 125 -11.84 1.79 11.06
CA GLY A 125 -12.91 0.81 11.11
C GLY A 125 -13.16 0.26 12.51
N LYS A 126 -14.25 -0.50 12.66
CA LYS A 126 -14.52 -1.27 13.88
C LYS A 126 -13.30 -2.13 14.23
N ASN A 127 -12.92 -2.15 15.52
CA ASN A 127 -11.74 -2.88 16.01
C ASN A 127 -10.39 -2.47 15.37
N ASN A 128 -10.29 -1.29 14.77
CA ASN A 128 -9.12 -0.81 14.03
C ASN A 128 -8.72 -1.71 12.85
N SER A 129 -9.68 -2.43 12.26
CA SER A 129 -9.46 -3.36 11.15
C SER A 129 -8.96 -2.66 9.89
N TYR A 130 -9.41 -1.43 9.63
CA TYR A 130 -9.04 -0.65 8.46
C TYR A 130 -8.76 0.80 8.86
N ASN A 131 -7.51 1.27 8.67
CA ASN A 131 -7.15 2.66 8.92
C ASN A 131 -6.91 3.39 7.59
N ILE A 132 -7.59 4.52 7.41
CA ILE A 132 -7.48 5.38 6.22
C ILE A 132 -6.94 6.74 6.66
N PHE A 133 -5.83 7.15 6.07
CA PHE A 133 -5.14 8.39 6.41
C PHE A 133 -5.36 9.42 5.30
N LYS A 134 -5.91 10.58 5.64
CA LYS A 134 -6.17 11.69 4.72
C LYS A 134 -5.42 12.92 5.17
N VAL A 135 -4.49 13.39 4.35
CA VAL A 135 -3.75 14.63 4.61
C VAL A 135 -4.53 15.82 4.06
N GLU A 136 -4.70 16.86 4.86
CA GLU A 136 -5.35 18.09 4.46
C GLU A 136 -4.69 18.70 3.21
N GLY A 137 -5.52 19.11 2.25
CA GLY A 137 -5.07 19.67 0.98
C GLY A 137 -4.40 18.67 0.03
N SER A 138 -4.35 17.37 0.37
CA SER A 138 -3.93 16.30 -0.52
C SER A 138 -5.15 15.66 -1.18
N SER A 139 -5.10 15.44 -2.50
CA SER A 139 -6.06 14.59 -3.21
C SER A 139 -5.83 13.09 -2.99
N ASN A 140 -4.67 12.75 -2.43
CA ASN A 140 -4.24 11.38 -2.18
C ASN A 140 -4.40 11.03 -0.70
N TYR A 141 -4.61 9.75 -0.43
CA TYR A 141 -4.61 9.16 0.89
C TYR A 141 -3.27 8.50 1.15
N ILE A 142 -2.89 8.36 2.41
CA ILE A 142 -1.72 7.56 2.78
C ILE A 142 -2.25 6.19 3.16
N TYR A 143 -1.67 5.16 2.55
CA TYR A 143 -1.81 3.80 3.06
C TYR A 143 -0.61 3.49 3.94
N GLY A 144 -0.80 2.75 5.02
CA GLY A 144 0.24 2.51 6.02
C GLY A 144 0.77 1.08 6.02
N ASP A 145 0.69 0.35 4.90
CA ASP A 145 1.21 -1.02 4.89
C ASP A 145 2.73 -1.02 5.11
N GLU A 146 3.22 -2.03 5.81
CA GLU A 146 4.63 -2.19 6.10
C GLU A 146 5.45 -2.32 4.82
N GLU A 147 4.94 -3.11 3.86
CA GLU A 147 5.59 -3.34 2.56
C GLU A 147 5.68 -2.07 1.71
N ASP A 148 4.60 -1.27 1.67
CA ASP A 148 4.55 -0.03 0.89
C ASP A 148 5.52 1.03 1.45
N ILE A 149 5.56 1.19 2.78
CA ILE A 149 6.49 2.11 3.45
C ILE A 149 7.94 1.66 3.20
N LEU A 150 8.23 0.36 3.34
CA LEU A 150 9.58 -0.17 3.10
C LEU A 150 9.99 0.02 1.64
N SER A 151 9.14 -0.34 0.68
CA SER A 151 9.40 -0.20 -0.76
C SER A 151 9.66 1.27 -1.14
N SER A 152 8.85 2.17 -0.60
CA SER A 152 9.02 3.62 -0.79
C SER A 152 10.31 4.14 -0.17
N TYR A 153 10.70 3.61 1.00
CA TYR A 153 11.98 3.95 1.63
C TYR A 153 13.17 3.48 0.78
N LEU A 154 13.14 2.24 0.29
CA LEU A 154 14.20 1.67 -0.55
C LEU A 154 14.34 2.39 -1.90
N SER A 155 13.25 2.97 -2.41
CA SER A 155 13.24 3.77 -3.64
C SER A 155 13.48 5.28 -3.41
N ASN A 156 13.71 5.70 -2.17
CA ASN A 156 13.83 7.11 -1.76
C ASN A 156 12.61 8.01 -2.05
N ASP A 157 11.42 7.42 -2.21
CA ASP A 157 10.15 8.12 -2.46
C ASP A 157 9.17 7.98 -1.29
N TYR A 158 9.66 8.20 -0.06
CA TYR A 158 8.90 7.94 1.17
C TYR A 158 8.45 9.22 1.90
N SER A 159 8.76 10.40 1.36
CA SER A 159 8.45 11.69 2.00
C SER A 159 6.97 11.84 2.34
N TYR A 160 6.09 11.28 1.50
CA TYR A 160 4.65 11.30 1.70
C TYR A 160 4.18 10.54 2.96
N TYR A 161 4.91 9.51 3.37
CA TYR A 161 4.58 8.69 4.55
C TYR A 161 5.02 9.35 5.87
N GLU A 162 5.75 10.47 5.83
CA GLU A 162 6.16 11.19 7.04
C GLU A 162 4.96 11.70 7.86
N TYR A 163 3.83 11.93 7.21
CA TYR A 163 2.58 12.33 7.86
C TYR A 163 1.98 11.21 8.72
N LEU A 164 2.50 9.99 8.66
CA LEU A 164 2.13 8.90 9.57
C LEU A 164 2.89 8.96 10.90
N VAL A 165 4.01 9.68 10.99
CA VAL A 165 4.84 9.82 12.21
C VAL A 165 4.02 10.10 13.48
N PRO A 166 3.10 11.09 13.54
CA PRO A 166 2.36 11.36 14.77
C PRO A 166 1.47 10.18 15.21
N ILE A 167 1.01 9.35 14.27
CA ILE A 167 0.22 8.15 14.58
C ILE A 167 1.13 7.09 15.21
N TYR A 168 2.27 6.81 14.61
CA TYR A 168 3.22 5.83 15.13
C TYR A 168 3.77 6.24 16.50
N LEU A 169 4.05 7.53 16.71
CA LEU A 169 4.40 8.06 18.03
C LEU A 169 3.29 7.81 19.06
N ASN A 170 2.02 7.99 18.68
CA ASN A 170 0.90 7.74 19.57
C ASN A 170 0.71 6.25 19.87
N LEU A 171 0.84 5.37 18.87
CA LEU A 171 0.76 3.92 19.03
C LEU A 171 1.88 3.38 19.94
N LEU A 172 3.05 4.00 19.91
CA LEU A 172 4.18 3.60 20.74
C LEU A 172 4.01 3.95 22.22
N LYS A 173 3.02 4.79 22.60
CA LYS A 173 2.68 5.07 24.00
C LYS A 173 2.09 3.86 24.72
N ASN A 174 1.32 3.03 24.02
CA ASN A 174 0.70 1.82 24.55
C ASN A 174 0.72 0.71 23.47
N PRO A 175 1.92 0.21 23.10
CA PRO A 175 2.04 -0.64 21.95
C PRO A 175 1.60 -2.06 22.28
N LYS A 176 0.91 -2.70 21.32
CA LYS A 176 0.74 -4.16 21.33
C LYS A 176 2.10 -4.80 21.02
N GLU A 177 2.48 -5.84 21.77
CA GLU A 177 3.77 -6.52 21.69
C GLU A 177 4.23 -6.78 20.24
N LYS A 178 3.37 -7.47 19.47
CA LYS A 178 3.62 -7.80 18.06
C LYS A 178 3.87 -6.61 17.12
N ASN A 179 3.50 -5.38 17.51
CA ASN A 179 3.61 -4.20 16.66
C ASN A 179 4.82 -3.31 17.02
N ILE A 180 5.51 -3.54 18.15
CA ILE A 180 6.59 -2.67 18.62
C ILE A 180 7.73 -2.62 17.61
N ARG A 181 8.12 -3.78 17.09
CA ARG A 181 9.15 -3.93 16.06
C ARG A 181 8.86 -3.08 14.83
N TYR A 182 7.65 -3.21 14.29
CA TYR A 182 7.21 -2.48 13.12
C TYR A 182 7.16 -0.96 13.36
N ILE A 183 6.45 -0.52 14.42
CA ILE A 183 6.32 0.90 14.77
C ILE A 183 7.71 1.54 14.94
N SER A 184 8.63 0.83 15.60
CA SER A 184 10.02 1.29 15.73
C SER A 184 10.69 1.43 14.37
N GLY A 185 10.58 0.43 13.49
CA GLY A 185 11.12 0.49 12.13
C GLY A 185 10.65 1.70 11.34
N VAL A 186 9.35 1.99 11.37
CA VAL A 186 8.78 3.16 10.68
C VAL A 186 9.33 4.47 11.24
N LEU A 187 9.39 4.63 12.57
CA LEU A 187 9.93 5.84 13.19
C LEU A 187 11.43 6.03 12.91
N LEU A 188 12.19 4.94 12.79
CA LEU A 188 13.60 4.96 12.40
C LEU A 188 13.78 5.37 10.92
N ILE A 189 12.90 4.93 10.00
CA ILE A 189 12.92 5.38 8.58
C ILE A 189 12.94 6.91 8.50
N PHE A 190 12.05 7.56 9.27
CA PHE A 190 11.88 9.02 9.27
C PHE A 190 12.83 9.76 10.22
N ASP A 191 13.82 9.10 10.82
CA ASP A 191 14.77 9.73 11.75
C ASP A 191 14.08 10.46 12.94
N VAL A 192 12.96 9.93 13.46
CA VAL A 192 12.16 10.55 14.52
C VAL A 192 12.86 10.37 15.88
N THR A 193 13.86 11.20 16.16
CA THR A 193 14.72 11.03 17.36
C THR A 193 13.97 11.14 18.69
N GLU A 194 12.85 11.88 18.74
CA GLU A 194 12.00 11.97 19.93
C GLU A 194 11.32 10.64 20.28
N SER A 195 11.26 9.70 19.33
CA SER A 195 10.77 8.34 19.59
C SER A 195 11.79 7.46 20.33
N PHE A 196 13.07 7.81 20.32
CA PHE A 196 14.13 6.91 20.81
C PHE A 196 13.94 6.48 22.27
N PRO A 197 13.62 7.37 23.24
CA PRO A 197 13.42 6.95 24.62
C PRO A 197 12.30 5.92 24.77
N ILE A 198 11.19 6.10 24.04
CA ILE A 198 10.03 5.22 24.13
C ILE A 198 10.23 3.92 23.35
N ILE A 199 11.01 3.93 22.26
CA ILE A 199 11.50 2.72 21.59
C ILE A 199 12.35 1.91 22.58
N THR A 200 13.31 2.55 23.24
CA THR A 200 14.18 1.89 24.24
C THR A 200 13.39 1.30 25.40
N GLN A 201 12.37 2.00 25.91
CA GLN A 201 11.50 1.48 26.99
C GLN A 201 10.74 0.21 26.58
N ASN A 202 10.33 0.11 25.32
CA ASN A 202 9.53 -1.01 24.82
C ASN A 202 10.38 -2.12 24.17
N ILE A 203 11.68 -1.91 23.98
CA ILE A 203 12.53 -2.78 23.15
C ILE A 203 12.56 -4.24 23.64
N ASN A 204 12.51 -4.46 24.96
CA ASN A 204 12.57 -5.79 25.56
C ASN A 204 11.33 -6.66 25.29
N ARG A 205 10.26 -6.07 24.75
CA ARG A 205 9.05 -6.76 24.32
C ARG A 205 9.11 -7.23 22.86
N ILE A 206 10.25 -7.05 22.18
CA ILE A 206 10.49 -7.64 20.86
C ILE A 206 11.21 -8.96 21.09
N ASP A 207 10.66 -10.10 20.62
CA ASP A 207 11.25 -11.43 20.87
C ASP A 207 12.66 -11.60 20.27
N ASP A 208 12.92 -11.01 19.11
CA ASP A 208 14.19 -11.14 18.38
C ASP A 208 15.31 -10.30 19.03
N GLU A 209 16.19 -10.96 19.77
CA GLU A 209 17.34 -10.36 20.46
C GLU A 209 18.27 -9.60 19.52
N LYS A 210 18.57 -10.18 18.36
CA LYS A 210 19.46 -9.58 17.39
C LYS A 210 18.87 -8.28 16.85
N ILE A 211 17.56 -8.22 16.63
CA ILE A 211 16.87 -6.99 16.23
C ILE A 211 16.91 -5.96 17.37
N ARG A 212 16.63 -6.36 18.62
CA ARG A 212 16.73 -5.46 19.79
C ARG A 212 18.10 -4.80 19.89
N GLU A 213 19.17 -5.59 19.84
CA GLU A 213 20.54 -5.09 19.94
C GLU A 213 20.91 -4.14 18.81
N ASN A 214 20.51 -4.47 17.58
CA ASN A 214 20.80 -3.63 16.42
C ASN A 214 20.06 -2.28 16.50
N ILE A 215 18.80 -2.27 16.95
CA ILE A 215 18.04 -1.03 17.19
C ILE A 215 18.73 -0.18 18.27
N LEU A 216 19.09 -0.77 19.40
CA LEU A 216 19.77 -0.08 20.49
C LEU A 216 21.13 0.49 20.04
N LYS A 217 21.91 -0.28 19.29
CA LYS A 217 23.18 0.16 18.72
C LYS A 217 22.99 1.33 17.76
N TYR A 218 21.94 1.31 16.94
CA TYR A 218 21.62 2.42 16.05
C TYR A 218 21.26 3.69 16.83
N ILE A 219 20.33 3.60 17.78
CA ILE A 219 19.89 4.72 18.63
C ILE A 219 21.07 5.33 19.38
N LYS A 220 21.92 4.51 20.01
CA LYS A 220 23.10 4.96 20.76
C LYS A 220 24.12 5.72 19.89
N ASN A 221 24.27 5.32 18.62
CA ASN A 221 25.28 5.87 17.72
C ASN A 221 24.73 6.96 16.78
N TYR A 222 23.44 7.29 16.85
CA TYR A 222 22.84 8.33 16.02
C TYR A 222 23.48 9.69 16.32
N PRO A 223 23.77 10.55 15.31
CA PRO A 223 23.48 10.41 13.87
C PRO A 223 24.58 9.71 13.05
N LYS A 224 25.70 9.29 13.66
CA LYS A 224 26.86 8.73 12.94
C LYS A 224 26.54 7.41 12.23
N SER A 225 25.49 6.72 12.66
CA SER A 225 24.99 5.45 12.12
C SER A 225 23.97 5.59 10.97
N LYS A 226 23.71 6.79 10.43
CA LYS A 226 22.75 6.98 9.32
C LYS A 226 23.04 6.09 8.11
N GLN A 227 24.32 5.83 7.80
CA GLN A 227 24.72 4.95 6.69
C GLN A 227 24.35 3.48 6.93
N THR A 228 24.30 3.02 8.18
CA THR A 228 23.92 1.64 8.53
C THR A 228 22.42 1.47 8.75
N LYS A 229 21.62 2.53 8.51
CA LYS A 229 20.16 2.51 8.69
C LYS A 229 19.50 1.54 7.72
N HIS A 230 19.90 1.52 6.45
CA HIS A 230 19.28 0.68 5.42
C HIS A 230 19.25 -0.80 5.78
N ASP A 231 20.40 -1.36 6.19
CA ASP A 231 20.49 -2.77 6.59
C ASP A 231 19.67 -3.08 7.83
N LEU A 232 19.60 -2.14 8.78
CA LEU A 232 18.77 -2.28 9.97
C LEU A 232 17.29 -2.32 9.58
N ILE A 233 16.83 -1.36 8.78
CA ILE A 233 15.44 -1.27 8.33
C ILE A 233 15.05 -2.55 7.59
N TYR A 234 15.89 -3.03 6.66
CA TYR A 234 15.61 -4.28 5.95
C TYR A 234 15.43 -5.48 6.90
N LYS A 235 16.27 -5.59 7.93
CA LYS A 235 16.13 -6.65 8.96
C LYS A 235 14.89 -6.47 9.83
N ILE A 236 14.50 -5.24 10.15
CA ILE A 236 13.31 -4.98 10.98
C ILE A 236 12.03 -5.42 10.26
N PHE A 237 11.91 -5.18 8.96
CA PHE A 237 10.68 -5.46 8.20
C PHE A 237 10.60 -6.88 7.63
N LEU A 238 11.70 -7.64 7.60
CA LEU A 238 11.67 -9.04 7.18
C LEU A 238 11.31 -9.98 8.34
N PRO A 239 10.53 -11.05 8.09
CA PRO A 239 10.31 -12.09 9.08
C PRO A 239 11.65 -12.68 9.54
N SER A 240 11.81 -12.83 10.86
CA SER A 240 12.91 -13.61 11.41
C SER A 240 12.67 -15.07 11.01
N LYS A 241 13.64 -15.69 10.34
CA LYS A 241 13.60 -17.13 10.03
C LYS A 241 13.70 -17.96 11.29
#